data_AF-A0A4Q0XUI7-F1
#
_entry.id   AF-A0A4Q0XUI7-F1
#
_cell.length_a   1.000
_cell.length_b   1.000
_cell.length_c   1.000
_cell.angle_alpha   90.00
_cell.angle_beta   90.00
_cell.angle_gamma   90.00
#
_symmetry.space_group_name_H-M   'P 1'
#
loop_
_entity.id
_entity.type
_entity.pdbx_description
1 polymer ?
#
loop_
_entity_poly.entity_id
_entity_poly.type
_entity_poly.pdbx_seq_one_letter_code
_entity_poly.pdbx_strand_id
1 'polypeptide(L)'
;DKYNMFQLENSSDDSKYRITVDEEKDFELVKIIIEEFEKSKKELNIKNIKKFLDQNQNIFSLNSNILRNEGLLKSLKNDKDIK
;
A
#
# COMPACT_ATOMS: atom_id res chain seq x y z
N ASP A 1 20.59 28.86 -2.49
CA ASP A 1 20.58 27.66 -3.36
C ASP A 1 21.27 26.49 -2.68
N LYS A 2 20.57 25.70 -1.85
CA LYS A 2 21.22 24.68 -0.99
C LYS A 2 20.59 23.28 -1.02
N TYR A 3 19.58 23.02 -1.86
CA TYR A 3 18.95 21.71 -1.97
C TYR A 3 18.81 21.30 -3.43
N ASN A 4 19.20 20.07 -3.72
CA ASN A 4 18.99 19.42 -5.01
C ASN A 4 17.91 18.35 -4.84
N MET A 5 16.97 18.30 -5.80
CA MET A 5 15.93 17.27 -5.86
C MET A 5 16.28 16.29 -6.97
N PHE A 6 16.09 15.01 -6.72
CA PHE A 6 16.19 13.98 -7.73
C PHE A 6 15.04 12.99 -7.54
N GLN A 7 14.64 12.36 -8.64
CA GLN A 7 13.62 11.34 -8.67
C GLN A 7 14.30 9.99 -8.90
N LEU A 8 13.97 9.01 -8.06
CA LEU A 8 14.36 7.63 -8.28
C LEU A 8 13.16 6.89 -8.84
N GLU A 9 13.28 6.43 -10.09
CA GLU A 9 12.25 5.60 -10.70
C GLU A 9 12.41 4.16 -10.24
N ASN A 10 11.26 3.50 -10.08
CA ASN A 10 11.23 2.09 -9.76
C ASN A 10 11.38 1.27 -11.04
N SER A 11 11.98 0.09 -10.93
CA SER A 11 12.16 -0.83 -12.06
C SER A 11 10.86 -1.45 -12.58
N SER A 12 9.76 -1.38 -11.82
CA SER A 12 8.46 -1.96 -12.17
C SER A 12 7.31 -1.06 -11.71
N ASP A 13 6.16 -1.19 -12.39
CA ASP A 13 4.90 -0.63 -11.90
C ASP A 13 4.37 -1.48 -10.73
N ASP A 14 4.45 -0.90 -9.53
CA ASP A 14 4.00 -1.52 -8.29
C ASP A 14 2.71 -0.87 -7.75
N SER A 15 2.05 -0.03 -8.54
CA SER A 15 0.87 0.74 -8.13
C SER A 15 -0.30 -0.12 -7.64
N LYS A 16 -0.31 -1.42 -7.99
CA LYS A 16 -1.32 -2.37 -7.54
C LYS A 16 -1.16 -2.77 -6.07
N TYR A 17 0.04 -2.69 -5.49
CA TYR A 17 0.27 -3.11 -4.10
C TYR A 17 -0.16 -1.99 -3.14
N ARG A 18 -1.16 -2.26 -2.30
CA ARG A 18 -1.61 -1.38 -1.21
C ARG A 18 -1.04 -1.90 0.10
N ILE A 19 0.18 -1.48 0.43
CA ILE A 19 0.86 -1.81 1.69
C ILE A 19 0.85 -0.52 2.55
N THR A 20 -0.32 -0.19 3.06
CA THR A 20 -0.61 0.98 3.92
C THR A 20 -1.26 0.50 5.21
N VAL A 21 -1.63 1.39 6.12
CA VAL A 21 -2.40 1.06 7.34
C VAL A 21 -3.41 2.17 7.63
N ASP A 22 -4.12 2.62 6.59
CA ASP A 22 -5.07 3.74 6.69
C ASP A 22 -6.48 3.23 7.05
N GLU A 23 -6.86 2.06 6.53
CA GLU A 23 -8.16 1.42 6.73
C GLU A 23 -8.03 0.08 7.47
N GLU A 24 -9.12 -0.40 8.07
CA GLU A 24 -9.10 -1.67 8.84
C GLU A 24 -8.61 -2.87 8.02
N LYS A 25 -9.02 -2.94 6.74
CA LYS A 25 -8.59 -3.99 5.82
C LYS A 25 -7.11 -3.90 5.42
N ASP A 26 -6.53 -2.71 5.47
CA ASP A 26 -5.09 -2.56 5.28
C ASP A 26 -4.33 -3.17 6.45
N PHE A 27 -4.78 -2.91 7.68
CA PHE A 27 -4.21 -3.49 8.88
C PHE A 27 -4.31 -5.02 8.87
N GLU A 28 -5.45 -5.57 8.49
CA GLU A 28 -5.65 -7.02 8.33
C GLU A 28 -4.63 -7.64 7.36
N LEU A 29 -4.44 -7.02 6.19
CA LEU A 29 -3.47 -7.46 5.19
C LEU A 29 -2.02 -7.38 5.72
N VAL A 30 -1.63 -6.26 6.33
CA VAL A 30 -0.27 -6.07 6.87
C VAL A 30 0.02 -7.06 8.00
N LYS A 31 -0.96 -7.31 8.87
CA LYS A 31 -0.84 -8.31 9.94
C LYS A 31 -0.56 -9.71 9.36
N ILE A 32 -1.34 -10.14 8.37
CA ILE A 32 -1.15 -11.44 7.70
C ILE A 32 0.24 -11.54 7.07
N ILE A 33 0.72 -10.47 6.42
CA ILE A 33 2.08 -10.43 5.85
C ILE A 33 3.13 -10.64 6.93
N ILE A 34 3.06 -9.89 8.05
CA ILE A 34 4.05 -9.97 9.12
C ILE A 34 4.05 -11.37 9.75
N GLU A 35 2.88 -11.90 10.10
CA GLU A 35 2.74 -13.21 10.74
C GLU A 35 3.25 -14.35 9.84
N GLU A 36 2.96 -14.32 8.54
CA GLU A 36 3.45 -15.35 7.60
C GLU A 36 4.97 -15.27 7.40
N PHE A 37 5.55 -14.07 7.42
CA PHE A 37 6.99 -13.90 7.24
C PHE A 37 7.77 -14.28 8.50
N GLU A 38 7.23 -13.99 9.68
CA GLU A 38 7.76 -14.47 10.96
C GLU A 38 7.72 -16.00 11.02
N LYS A 39 6.59 -16.61 10.69
CA LYS A 39 6.41 -18.06 10.66
C LYS A 39 7.34 -18.75 9.66
N SER A 40 7.48 -18.20 8.46
CA SER A 40 8.32 -18.76 7.39
C SER A 40 9.80 -18.41 7.51
N LYS A 41 10.19 -17.58 8.50
CA LYS A 41 11.55 -17.04 8.69
C LYS A 41 12.13 -16.39 7.41
N LYS A 42 11.25 -15.84 6.56
CA LYS A 42 11.66 -15.11 5.36
C LYS A 42 11.98 -13.68 5.72
N GLU A 43 12.95 -13.11 5.02
CA GLU A 43 13.27 -11.69 5.16
C GLU A 43 12.08 -10.84 4.73
N LEU A 44 11.66 -9.92 5.61
CA LEU A 44 10.58 -8.97 5.39
C LEU A 44 11.08 -7.81 4.51
N ASN A 45 11.16 -8.07 3.21
CA ASN A 45 11.51 -7.07 2.20
C ASN A 45 10.43 -6.97 1.11
N ILE A 46 10.41 -5.85 0.39
CA ILE A 46 9.34 -5.57 -0.59
C ILE A 46 9.27 -6.62 -1.71
N LYS A 47 10.41 -7.16 -2.15
CA LYS A 47 10.47 -8.19 -3.20
C LYS A 47 9.75 -9.46 -2.78
N ASN A 48 9.99 -9.91 -1.56
CA ASN A 48 9.36 -11.10 -1.01
C ASN A 48 7.87 -10.86 -0.75
N ILE A 49 7.50 -9.67 -0.24
CA ILE A 49 6.10 -9.30 0.00
C ILE A 49 5.30 -9.32 -1.31
N LYS A 50 5.82 -8.72 -2.38
CA LYS A 50 5.19 -8.76 -3.71
C LYS A 50 4.95 -10.19 -4.18
N LYS A 51 5.99 -11.03 -4.11
CA LYS A 51 5.89 -12.45 -4.48
C LYS A 51 4.83 -13.19 -3.67
N PHE A 52 4.76 -12.94 -2.36
CA PHE A 52 3.75 -13.52 -1.50
C PHE A 52 2.33 -13.08 -1.92
N LEU A 53 2.11 -11.79 -2.15
CA LEU A 53 0.81 -11.27 -2.57
C LEU A 53 0.41 -11.77 -3.98
N ASP A 54 1.34 -11.82 -4.93
CA ASP A 54 1.10 -12.35 -6.27
C ASP A 54 0.68 -13.84 -6.23
N GLN A 55 1.21 -14.61 -5.28
CA GLN A 55 0.88 -16.03 -5.10
C GLN A 55 -0.39 -16.27 -4.29
N ASN A 56 -0.89 -15.28 -3.54
CA ASN A 56 -2.02 -15.40 -2.63
C ASN A 56 -3.06 -14.31 -2.93
N GLN A 57 -3.74 -14.45 -4.08
CA GLN A 57 -4.68 -13.43 -4.58
C GLN A 57 -5.86 -13.17 -3.64
N ASN A 58 -6.26 -14.17 -2.85
CA ASN A 58 -7.27 -14.00 -1.80
C ASN A 58 -6.84 -12.99 -0.73
N ILE A 59 -5.55 -13.02 -0.32
CA ILE A 59 -5.00 -12.08 0.66
C ILE A 59 -4.81 -10.71 -0.01
N PHE A 60 -4.28 -10.68 -1.24
CA PHE A 60 -4.11 -9.45 -2.00
C PHE A 60 -5.42 -8.67 -2.20
N SER A 61 -6.55 -9.37 -2.39
CA SER A 61 -7.85 -8.76 -2.59
C SER A 61 -8.49 -8.12 -1.33
N LEU A 62 -7.90 -8.30 -0.14
CA LEU A 62 -8.49 -7.81 1.12
C LEU A 62 -8.73 -6.30 1.12
N ASN A 63 -7.84 -5.54 0.50
CA ASN A 63 -7.91 -4.08 0.42
C ASN A 63 -7.94 -3.55 -1.02
N SER A 64 -8.14 -4.40 -2.02
CA SER A 64 -8.11 -4.00 -3.43
C SER A 64 -9.25 -3.07 -3.84
N ASN A 65 -10.37 -3.11 -3.11
CA ASN A 65 -11.56 -2.31 -3.40
C ASN A 65 -11.53 -0.91 -2.74
N ILE A 66 -10.52 -0.64 -1.91
CA ILE A 66 -10.41 0.63 -1.20
C ILE A 66 -9.91 1.69 -2.18
N LEU A 67 -10.65 2.79 -2.26
CA LEU A 67 -10.30 3.86 -3.15
C LEU A 67 -9.01 4.53 -2.66
N ARG A 68 -8.04 4.72 -3.56
CA ARG A 68 -6.84 5.47 -3.22
C ARG A 68 -7.19 6.94 -3.02
N ASN A 69 -6.54 7.58 -2.06
CA ASN A 69 -6.65 9.01 -1.79
C ASN A 69 -8.06 9.49 -1.37
N GLU A 70 -8.85 8.66 -0.67
CA GLU A 70 -10.15 9.07 -0.12
C GLU A 70 -10.06 10.36 0.71
N GLY A 71 -8.99 10.53 1.50
CA GLY A 71 -8.75 11.76 2.27
C GLY A 71 -8.66 13.00 1.38
N LEU A 72 -7.91 12.94 0.27
CA LEU A 72 -7.82 14.03 -0.69
C LEU A 72 -9.17 14.32 -1.34
N LEU A 73 -9.92 13.28 -1.72
CA LEU A 73 -11.25 13.44 -2.30
C LEU A 73 -12.23 14.10 -1.34
N LYS A 74 -12.17 13.75 -0.05
CA LYS A 74 -12.96 14.38 1.02
C LYS A 74 -12.58 15.86 1.16
N SER A 75 -11.30 16.21 1.19
CA SER A 75 -10.84 17.61 1.25
C SER A 75 -11.31 18.41 0.05
N LEU A 76 -11.15 17.89 -1.17
CA LEU A 76 -11.59 18.56 -2.40
C LEU A 76 -13.11 18.76 -2.46
N LYS A 77 -13.89 17.87 -1.83
CA LYS A 77 -15.34 18.03 -1.71
C LYS A 77 -15.69 19.16 -0.72
N ASN A 78 -15.10 19.13 0.46
CA ASN A 78 -15.32 20.14 1.49
C ASN A 78 -14.95 21.55 1.00
N ASP A 79 -13.84 21.68 0.26
CA ASP A 79 -13.41 22.96 -0.33
C ASP A 79 -14.40 23.49 -1.39
N LYS A 80 -15.12 22.61 -2.09
CA LYS A 80 -16.15 23.00 -3.07
C LYS A 80 -17.47 23.42 -2.41
N ASP A 81 -17.78 22.84 -1.25
CA ASP A 81 -18.97 23.13 -0.45
C ASP A 81 -18.84 24.46 0.32
N ILE A 82 -17.63 25.04 0.40
CA ILE A 82 -17.39 26.43 0.82
C ILE A 82 -17.66 27.35 -0.38
N LYS A 83 -18.93 27.59 -0.69
CA LYS A 83 -19.39 28.67 -1.59
C LYS A 83 -20.57 29.41 -0.99
#